data_AF-A0A2D8EUZ4-F1
#
_entry.id   AF-A0A2D8EUZ4-F1
#
_cell.length_a   1.000
_cell.length_b   1.000
_cell.length_c   1.000
_cell.angle_alpha   90.00
_cell.angle_beta   90.00
_cell.angle_gamma   90.00
#
_symmetry.space_group_name_H-M   'P 1'
#
loop_
_entity.id
_entity.type
_entity.pdbx_description
1 polymer ?
#
loop_
_entity_poly.entity_id
_entity_poly.type
_entity_poly.pdbx_seq_one_letter_code
_entity_poly.pdbx_strand_id
1 'polypeptide(L)'
;MGMNSTATAYNFGQLGSAHMHNDNGEDLTPPDGMVIVAITMLGATTFDKLTCDTSNSVVYSDTETNNVYFGIANGNTGGNSEVVDTSIEFPAGMTIYGRWTVVSLNAADTDGGIIAYFGF
;
A
#
# COMPACT_ATOMS: atom_id res chain seq x y z
N MET A 1 -22.31 6.60 29.15
CA MET A 1 -21.74 7.02 27.85
C MET A 1 -20.23 6.86 27.95
N GLY A 2 -19.76 5.62 27.79
CA GLY A 2 -18.35 5.28 27.98
C GLY A 2 -17.51 5.83 26.83
N MET A 3 -16.29 6.27 27.16
CA MET A 3 -15.26 6.70 26.20
C MET A 3 -15.22 5.74 25.00
N ASN A 4 -15.62 6.25 23.84
CA ASN A 4 -15.37 5.59 22.56
C ASN A 4 -13.85 5.62 22.37
N SER A 5 -13.25 4.47 22.06
CA SER A 5 -11.80 4.25 21.95
C SER A 5 -11.03 5.49 21.48
N THR A 6 -9.98 5.88 22.22
CA THR A 6 -9.03 6.93 21.81
C THR A 6 -8.10 6.48 20.69
N ALA A 7 -8.20 5.23 20.22
CA ALA A 7 -7.55 4.84 18.99
C ALA A 7 -8.34 5.46 17.83
N THR A 8 -7.68 6.29 17.01
CA THR A 8 -8.19 6.73 15.72
C THR A 8 -8.80 5.52 15.01
N ALA A 9 -10.13 5.49 14.88
CA ALA A 9 -10.80 4.51 14.05
C ALA A 9 -10.37 4.84 12.62
N TYR A 10 -9.32 4.17 12.13
CA TYR A 10 -8.97 4.23 10.72
C TYR A 10 -10.14 3.62 9.97
N ASN A 11 -10.95 4.50 9.41
CA ASN A 11 -12.25 4.20 8.82
C ASN A 11 -12.06 3.56 7.44
N PHE A 12 -11.23 2.50 7.40
CA PHE A 12 -10.82 1.82 6.18
C PHE A 12 -12.06 1.37 5.40
N GLY A 13 -12.11 1.73 4.11
CA GLY A 13 -13.24 1.46 3.22
C GLY A 13 -14.40 2.46 3.27
N GLN A 14 -14.64 3.16 4.38
CA GLN A 14 -15.66 4.24 4.40
C GLN A 14 -15.17 5.51 3.71
N LEU A 15 -13.85 5.72 3.67
CA LEU A 15 -13.21 6.80 2.92
C LEU A 15 -13.10 6.49 1.41
N GLY A 16 -13.55 5.31 0.99
CA GLY A 16 -13.52 4.85 -0.38
C GLY A 16 -12.45 3.79 -0.64
N SER A 17 -12.57 3.19 -1.82
CA SER A 17 -11.66 2.16 -2.33
C SER A 17 -11.71 2.14 -3.86
N ALA A 18 -10.67 1.60 -4.49
CA ALA A 18 -10.63 1.30 -5.91
C ALA A 18 -10.37 -0.19 -6.15
N HIS A 19 -10.97 -0.72 -7.21
CA HIS A 19 -10.67 -2.04 -7.76
C HIS A 19 -9.73 -1.87 -8.94
N MET A 20 -8.64 -2.63 -8.97
CA MET A 20 -7.67 -2.67 -10.07
C MET A 20 -7.37 -4.12 -10.43
N HIS A 21 -7.60 -4.49 -11.68
CA HIS A 21 -7.33 -5.84 -12.20
C HIS A 21 -6.60 -5.82 -13.55
N ASN A 22 -6.51 -4.66 -14.19
CA ASN A 22 -5.82 -4.50 -15.45
C ASN A 22 -4.35 -4.09 -15.23
N ASP A 23 -3.50 -4.49 -16.15
CA ASP A 23 -2.17 -3.96 -16.40
C ASP A 23 -2.13 -3.50 -17.87
N ASN A 24 -1.47 -2.39 -18.12
CA ASN A 24 -0.54 -2.18 -19.24
C ASN A 24 0.04 -0.77 -19.10
N GLY A 25 0.70 -0.50 -17.97
CA GLY A 25 1.29 0.81 -17.64
C GLY A 25 0.33 1.85 -17.04
N GLU A 26 -0.86 1.43 -16.59
CA GLU A 26 -1.79 2.30 -15.88
C GLU A 26 -1.51 2.28 -14.37
N ASP A 27 -1.37 3.46 -13.78
CA ASP A 27 -1.08 3.63 -12.37
C ASP A 27 -2.37 3.94 -11.59
N LEU A 28 -2.62 3.19 -10.51
CA LEU A 28 -3.64 3.56 -9.55
C LEU A 28 -3.08 4.63 -8.61
N THR A 29 -3.68 5.81 -8.68
CA THR A 29 -3.39 6.94 -7.79
C THR A 29 -4.61 7.27 -6.92
N PRO A 30 -4.43 7.52 -5.62
CA PRO A 30 -5.53 7.92 -4.75
C PRO A 30 -6.02 9.34 -5.11
N PRO A 31 -7.25 9.73 -4.70
CA PRO A 31 -7.72 11.11 -4.81
C PRO A 31 -6.78 12.11 -4.13
N ASP A 32 -6.84 13.38 -4.55
CA ASP A 32 -5.99 14.43 -4.00
C ASP A 32 -6.10 14.55 -2.48
N GLY A 33 -4.94 14.67 -1.81
CA GLY A 33 -4.83 14.70 -0.35
C GLY A 33 -5.00 13.36 0.36
N MET A 34 -5.20 12.24 -0.35
CA MET A 34 -5.30 10.90 0.22
C MET A 34 -4.11 10.01 -0.16
N VAL A 35 -3.97 8.89 0.56
CA VAL A 35 -3.05 7.81 0.26
C VAL A 35 -3.79 6.47 0.23
N ILE A 36 -3.21 5.48 -0.44
CA ILE A 36 -3.65 4.08 -0.33
C ILE A 36 -3.06 3.54 0.98
N VAL A 37 -3.90 2.96 1.84
CA VAL A 37 -3.52 2.56 3.20
C VAL A 37 -3.57 1.06 3.45
N ALA A 38 -4.35 0.36 2.64
CA ALA A 38 -4.42 -1.09 2.63
C ALA A 38 -4.69 -1.59 1.22
N ILE A 39 -4.15 -2.76 0.89
CA ILE A 39 -4.36 -3.42 -0.40
C ILE A 39 -4.72 -4.86 -0.10
N THR A 40 -5.90 -5.30 -0.55
CA THR A 40 -6.34 -6.70 -0.48
C THR A 40 -6.22 -7.34 -1.85
N MET A 41 -5.55 -8.48 -1.92
CA MET A 41 -5.38 -9.27 -3.13
C MET A 41 -6.58 -10.20 -3.32
N LEU A 42 -7.22 -10.14 -4.48
CA LEU A 42 -8.32 -11.02 -4.87
C LEU A 42 -7.81 -12.26 -5.62
N GLY A 43 -6.72 -12.11 -6.38
CA GLY A 43 -5.95 -13.18 -7.03
C GLY A 43 -4.52 -13.29 -6.48
N ALA A 44 -3.69 -14.12 -7.09
CA ALA A 44 -2.25 -14.14 -6.84
C ALA A 44 -1.61 -12.98 -7.62
N THR A 45 -1.10 -11.98 -6.91
CA THR A 45 -0.71 -10.69 -7.51
C THR A 45 0.77 -10.40 -7.35
N THR A 46 1.38 -9.89 -8.40
CA THR A 46 2.72 -9.28 -8.38
C THR A 46 2.60 -7.79 -8.71
N PHE A 47 3.46 -6.97 -8.14
CA PHE A 47 3.46 -5.51 -8.32
C PHE A 47 4.70 -5.07 -9.10
N ASP A 48 4.58 -4.04 -9.92
CA ASP A 48 5.72 -3.35 -10.55
C ASP A 48 5.99 -1.98 -9.90
N LYS A 49 4.97 -1.34 -9.32
CA LYS A 49 5.11 -0.17 -8.46
C LYS A 49 4.30 -0.28 -7.18
N LEU A 50 4.98 0.02 -6.08
CA LEU A 50 4.41 0.36 -4.79
C LEU A 50 5.19 1.59 -4.28
N THR A 51 4.77 2.78 -4.70
CA THR A 51 5.47 4.02 -4.37
C THR A 51 4.95 4.57 -3.05
N CYS A 52 5.82 4.59 -2.05
CA CYS A 52 5.48 4.99 -0.69
C CYS A 52 5.28 6.52 -0.56
N ASP A 53 4.34 6.94 0.28
CA ASP A 53 4.20 8.33 0.70
C ASP A 53 5.31 8.70 1.71
N THR A 54 6.24 9.56 1.29
CA THR A 54 7.36 10.02 2.13
C THR A 54 7.10 11.37 2.80
N SER A 55 5.94 11.99 2.57
CA SER A 55 5.63 13.34 3.08
C SER A 55 5.48 13.39 4.61
N ASN A 56 5.06 12.28 5.23
CA ASN A 56 4.88 12.15 6.67
C ASN A 56 5.89 11.16 7.29
N SER A 57 7.15 11.24 6.87
CA SER A 57 8.19 10.34 7.37
C SER A 57 8.49 10.59 8.85
N VAL A 58 8.38 9.54 9.66
CA VAL A 58 8.92 9.46 11.02
C VAL A 58 10.29 8.78 10.97
N VAL A 59 11.32 9.43 11.49
CA VAL A 59 12.65 8.82 11.66
C VAL A 59 12.72 8.23 13.07
N TYR A 60 12.88 6.90 13.17
CA TYR A 60 12.91 6.20 14.47
C TYR A 60 14.31 6.14 15.10
N SER A 61 15.39 6.41 14.34
CA SER A 61 16.77 6.47 14.85
C SER A 61 17.70 7.22 13.89
N ASP A 62 18.92 7.52 14.35
CA ASP A 62 19.97 8.19 13.56
C ASP A 62 20.52 7.35 12.38
N THR A 63 20.12 6.07 12.28
CA THR A 63 20.51 5.18 11.17
C THR A 63 19.47 5.13 10.06
N GLU A 64 18.28 5.70 10.27
CA GLU A 64 17.20 5.72 9.29
C GLU A 64 17.14 7.05 8.55
N THR A 65 17.07 7.00 7.21
CA THR A 65 17.02 8.22 6.38
C THR A 65 15.58 8.65 6.06
N ASN A 66 14.60 7.74 6.11
CA ASN A 66 13.17 7.98 5.82
C ASN A 66 12.31 6.91 6.53
N ASN A 67 10.99 7.11 6.61
CA ASN A 67 10.10 6.15 7.28
C ASN A 67 9.61 5.02 6.36
N VAL A 68 9.37 3.89 7.04
CA VAL A 68 8.87 2.56 6.65
C VAL A 68 7.52 2.63 5.97
N TYR A 69 7.45 2.34 4.68
CA TYR A 69 6.23 1.73 4.16
C TYR A 69 6.63 0.63 3.20
N PHE A 70 5.92 -0.49 3.28
CA PHE A 70 6.12 -1.69 2.50
C PHE A 70 6.13 -1.37 0.98
N GLY A 71 7.13 -1.78 0.19
CA GLY A 71 7.10 -1.48 -1.25
C GLY A 71 8.34 -1.82 -2.09
N ILE A 72 8.27 -1.43 -3.37
CA ILE A 72 9.26 -1.74 -4.43
C ILE A 72 10.30 -0.62 -4.59
N ALA A 73 9.92 0.64 -4.32
CA ALA A 73 10.84 1.76 -4.34
C ALA A 73 11.25 2.10 -2.90
N ASN A 74 12.54 1.95 -2.59
CA ASN A 74 13.13 2.09 -1.25
C ASN A 74 12.57 3.26 -0.42
N GLY A 75 11.79 2.93 0.61
CA GLY A 75 11.71 3.68 1.86
C GLY A 75 12.33 2.82 2.95
N ASN A 76 13.66 2.95 3.14
CA ASN A 76 14.44 2.10 4.03
C ASN A 76 13.88 2.09 5.45
N THR A 77 13.97 0.94 6.09
CA THR A 77 13.87 0.85 7.53
C THR A 77 14.88 -0.08 8.14
N GLY A 78 15.03 0.07 9.46
CA GLY A 78 15.71 -0.82 10.38
C GLY A 78 15.97 -2.19 9.77
N GLY A 79 17.24 -2.58 9.75
CA GLY A 79 17.76 -3.59 8.82
C GLY A 79 16.92 -4.86 8.64
N ASN A 80 17.08 -5.48 7.47
CA ASN A 80 16.33 -6.66 7.02
C ASN A 80 14.85 -6.38 6.68
N SER A 81 14.58 -5.19 6.13
CA SER A 81 13.35 -4.86 5.41
C SER A 81 13.66 -4.87 3.92
N GLU A 82 13.39 -6.00 3.25
CA GLU A 82 13.69 -6.15 1.83
C GLU A 82 12.72 -5.35 0.95
N VAL A 83 13.25 -4.87 -0.17
CA VAL A 83 12.44 -4.33 -1.25
C VAL A 83 11.59 -5.45 -1.84
N VAL A 84 10.30 -5.18 -2.05
CA VAL A 84 9.44 -6.07 -2.84
C VAL A 84 9.90 -5.95 -4.29
N ASP A 85 10.33 -7.03 -4.92
CA ASP A 85 10.61 -7.02 -6.36
C ASP A 85 9.43 -7.58 -7.16
N THR A 86 9.48 -7.44 -8.48
CA THR A 86 8.38 -7.86 -9.38
C THR A 86 8.18 -9.38 -9.46
N SER A 87 9.10 -10.17 -8.91
CA SER A 87 8.99 -11.62 -8.81
C SER A 87 8.34 -12.10 -7.51
N ILE A 88 8.11 -11.20 -6.55
CA ILE A 88 7.43 -11.52 -5.30
C ILE A 88 5.92 -11.56 -5.51
N GLU A 89 5.35 -12.76 -5.38
CA GLU A 89 3.91 -13.01 -5.50
C GLU A 89 3.22 -12.99 -4.12
N PHE A 90 2.12 -12.25 -4.05
CA PHE A 90 1.23 -12.24 -2.89
C PHE A 90 0.00 -13.11 -3.17
N PRO A 91 -0.34 -14.07 -2.31
CA PRO A 91 -1.47 -14.96 -2.54
C PRO A 91 -2.81 -14.27 -2.34
N ALA A 92 -3.85 -14.81 -2.98
CA ALA A 92 -5.23 -14.37 -2.83
C ALA A 92 -5.69 -14.36 -1.36
N GLY A 93 -6.46 -13.34 -0.98
CA GLY A 93 -6.97 -13.14 0.37
C GLY A 93 -5.98 -12.48 1.34
N MET A 94 -4.74 -12.23 0.92
CA MET A 94 -3.80 -11.45 1.72
C MET A 94 -4.17 -9.97 1.72
N THR A 95 -3.86 -9.27 2.81
CA THR A 95 -3.94 -7.81 2.88
C THR A 95 -2.63 -7.26 3.41
N ILE A 96 -2.03 -6.33 2.66
CA ILE A 96 -0.86 -5.56 3.08
C ILE A 96 -1.29 -4.16 3.52
N TYR A 97 -0.55 -3.59 4.47
CA TYR A 97 -0.79 -2.27 5.03
C TYR A 97 0.43 -1.38 4.84
N GLY A 98 0.19 -0.10 4.56
CA GLY A 98 1.24 0.85 4.24
C GLY A 98 0.66 2.23 3.93
N ARG A 99 1.44 3.06 3.24
CA ARG A 99 0.99 4.34 2.68
C ARG A 99 1.59 4.47 1.29
N TRP A 100 0.75 4.47 0.27
CA TRP A 100 1.19 4.56 -1.12
C TRP A 100 0.52 5.70 -1.87
N THR A 101 1.32 6.39 -2.69
CA THR A 101 0.85 7.40 -3.65
C THR A 101 0.61 6.80 -5.03
N VAL A 102 1.24 5.66 -5.33
CA VAL A 102 1.07 4.92 -6.58
C VAL A 102 1.09 3.41 -6.31
N VAL A 103 0.16 2.70 -6.93
CA VAL A 103 0.16 1.22 -7.02
C VAL A 103 -0.04 0.82 -8.48
N SER A 104 0.72 -0.15 -8.94
CA SER A 104 0.48 -0.80 -10.24
C SER A 104 0.82 -2.29 -10.17
N LEU A 105 0.09 -3.07 -10.97
CA LEU A 105 0.26 -4.51 -11.09
C LEU A 105 1.31 -4.80 -12.16
N ASN A 106 2.19 -5.76 -11.89
CA ASN A 106 3.23 -6.18 -12.84
C ASN A 106 2.66 -6.93 -14.06
N ALA A 107 1.46 -7.48 -13.93
CA ALA A 107 0.71 -8.10 -15.01
C ALA A 107 -0.79 -8.00 -14.71
N ALA A 108 -1.61 -8.10 -15.76
CA ALA A 108 -3.07 -8.05 -15.61
C ALA A 108 -3.52 -9.31 -14.89
N ASP A 109 -4.34 -9.15 -13.85
CA ASP A 109 -4.81 -10.27 -13.05
C ASP A 109 -6.26 -10.60 -13.42
N THR A 110 -6.42 -11.71 -14.15
CA THR A 110 -7.73 -12.19 -14.60
C THR A 110 -8.58 -12.77 -13.46
N ASP A 111 -7.98 -13.07 -12.31
CA ASP A 111 -8.66 -13.64 -11.13
C ASP A 111 -9.19 -12.56 -10.18
N GLY A 112 -8.94 -11.28 -10.49
CA GLY A 112 -9.62 -10.15 -9.86
C GLY A 112 -8.69 -9.05 -9.37
N GLY A 113 -7.36 -9.23 -9.36
CA GLY A 113 -6.42 -8.19 -9.01
C GLY A 113 -6.50 -7.78 -7.54
N ILE A 114 -6.68 -6.49 -7.28
CA ILE A 114 -6.62 -5.90 -5.94
C ILE A 114 -7.80 -4.97 -5.64
N ILE A 115 -8.11 -4.83 -4.35
CA ILE A 115 -8.88 -3.71 -3.81
C ILE A 115 -7.93 -2.83 -2.99
N ALA A 116 -7.76 -1.58 -3.40
CA ALA A 116 -6.97 -0.58 -2.70
C ALA A 116 -7.89 0.35 -1.90
N TYR A 117 -7.63 0.49 -0.60
CA TYR A 117 -8.42 1.31 0.32
C TYR A 117 -7.76 2.66 0.53
N PHE A 118 -8.55 3.73 0.57
CA PHE A 118 -8.06 5.09 0.74
C PHE A 118 -8.09 5.56 2.21
N GLY A 119 -7.18 6.47 2.54
CA GLY A 119 -7.08 7.12 3.85
C GLY A 119 -6.29 8.42 3.77
N PHE A 120 -6.13 9.09 4.92
CA PHE A 120 -5.34 10.32 5.06
C PHE A 120 -4.02 10.02 5.77
#